data_AF-R5MFT1-F1
#
_entry.id   AF-R5MFT1-F1
#
_cell.length_a   1.000
_cell.length_b   1.000
_cell.length_c   1.000
_cell.angle_alpha   90.00
_cell.angle_beta   90.00
_cell.angle_gamma   90.00
#
_symmetry.space_group_name_H-M   'P 1'
#
loop_
_entity.id
_entity.type
_entity.pdbx_description
1 polymer ?
#
loop_
_entity_poly.entity_id
_entity_poly.type
_entity_poly.pdbx_seq_one_letter_code
_entity_poly.pdbx_strand_id
1 'polypeptide(L)'
;MRDRKGNVGIIVSANTRGGTLSASLSKYKSKTNAPTIYHQKGTSAQIGGSIDIGASLGLEYVVFPDTTTNDVYQGTTISTSFGVSCIPAEIHGEIGYSLVYGFNIYDEMNYIYNMIMEW
;
A
#
# COMPACT_ATOMS: atom_id res chain seq x y z
N MET A 1 13.16 -11.76 0.42
CA MET A 1 12.49 -12.86 -0.31
C MET A 1 13.15 -13.01 -1.66
N ARG A 2 13.75 -14.17 -1.97
CA ARG A 2 14.40 -14.45 -3.26
C ARG A 2 13.52 -15.27 -4.21
N ASP A 3 12.41 -15.84 -3.73
CA ASP A 3 11.43 -16.55 -4.55
C ASP A 3 10.63 -15.54 -5.42
N ARG A 4 10.21 -15.95 -6.63
CA ARG A 4 9.32 -15.20 -7.53
C ARG A 4 7.85 -15.61 -7.39
N LYS A 5 7.54 -16.59 -6.53
CA LYS A 5 6.19 -17.09 -6.26
C LYS A 5 5.88 -16.98 -4.76
N GLY A 6 4.59 -16.96 -4.41
CA GLY A 6 4.16 -17.09 -3.00
C GLY A 6 4.46 -15.93 -2.04
N ASN A 7 5.15 -14.86 -2.48
CA ASN A 7 5.43 -13.72 -1.61
C ASN A 7 4.17 -12.90 -1.35
N VAL A 8 3.84 -12.73 -0.08
CA VAL A 8 2.73 -11.89 0.38
C VAL A 8 3.31 -10.75 1.20
N GLY A 9 2.83 -9.53 0.92
CA GLY A 9 3.17 -8.33 1.68
C GLY A 9 1.92 -7.74 2.31
N ILE A 10 1.99 -7.48 3.62
CA ILE A 10 1.00 -6.70 4.35
C ILE A 10 1.62 -5.33 4.62
N ILE A 11 0.91 -4.30 4.18
CA ILE A 11 1.28 -2.91 4.43
C ILE A 11 0.20 -2.30 5.29
N VAL A 12 0.58 -1.79 6.46
CA VAL A 12 -0.29 -1.02 7.34
C VAL A 12 0.19 0.41 7.33
N SER A 13 -0.65 1.31 6.84
CA SER A 13 -0.31 2.72 6.69
C SER A 13 -1.25 3.58 7.52
N ALA A 14 -0.69 4.61 8.16
CA ALA A 14 -1.45 5.67 8.78
C ALA A 14 -1.07 6.98 8.08
N ASN A 15 -2.07 7.62 7.47
CA ASN A 15 -1.89 8.87 6.74
C ASN A 15 -2.59 10.00 7.48
N THR A 16 -1.94 11.16 7.51
CA THR A 16 -2.59 12.40 7.91
C THR A 16 -2.89 13.23 6.67
N ARG A 17 -4.13 13.70 6.61
CA ARG A 17 -4.67 14.48 5.50
C ARG A 17 -5.42 15.67 6.08
N GLY A 18 -5.27 16.84 5.46
CA GLY A 18 -6.18 17.95 5.68
C GLY A 18 -7.41 17.77 4.79
N GLY A 19 -8.60 17.56 5.36
CA GLY A 19 -9.84 17.46 4.58
C GLY A 19 -10.97 16.73 5.29
N THR A 20 -12.01 16.39 4.53
CA THR A 20 -13.27 15.86 5.08
C THR A 20 -13.19 14.36 5.36
N LEU A 21 -13.83 13.90 6.43
CA LEU A 21 -13.84 12.50 6.83
C LEU A 21 -14.52 11.63 5.75
N SER A 22 -13.83 10.61 5.27
CA SER A 22 -14.38 9.62 4.36
C SER A 22 -13.98 8.21 4.82
N ALA A 23 -14.80 7.22 4.47
CA ALA A 23 -14.52 5.82 4.71
C ALA A 23 -14.81 5.04 3.43
N SER A 24 -13.84 4.25 2.98
CA SER A 24 -13.96 3.47 1.76
C SER A 24 -13.23 2.14 1.86
N LEU A 25 -13.72 1.15 1.12
CA LEU A 25 -12.99 -0.07 0.83
C LEU A 25 -12.48 0.01 -0.61
N SER A 26 -11.16 -0.07 -0.77
CA SER A 26 -10.49 0.17 -2.04
C SER A 26 -9.74 -1.05 -2.52
N LYS A 27 -9.85 -1.32 -3.82
CA LYS A 27 -8.88 -2.15 -4.53
C LYS A 27 -7.96 -1.22 -5.30
N TYR A 28 -6.65 -1.40 -5.16
CA TYR A 28 -5.67 -0.55 -5.81
C TYR A 28 -4.59 -1.37 -6.52
N LYS A 29 -3.95 -0.73 -7.49
CA LYS A 29 -2.76 -1.24 -8.17
C LYS A 29 -1.72 -0.14 -8.21
N SER A 30 -0.57 -0.42 -7.62
CA SER A 30 0.56 0.49 -7.57
C SER A 30 1.69 0.00 -8.47
N LYS A 31 2.33 0.94 -9.18
CA LYS A 31 3.57 0.70 -9.90
C LYS A 31 4.59 1.71 -9.41
N THR A 32 5.69 1.21 -8.87
CA THR A 32 6.79 2.02 -8.35
C THR A 32 8.10 1.59 -9.01
N ASN A 33 9.13 2.44 -8.90
CA ASN A 33 10.50 2.08 -9.25
C ASN A 33 11.24 1.33 -8.12
N ALA A 34 10.59 1.10 -6.98
CA ALA A 34 11.17 0.38 -5.86
C ALA A 34 11.34 -1.11 -6.20
N PRO A 35 12.51 -1.72 -5.94
CA PRO A 35 12.77 -3.10 -6.34
C PRO A 35 12.00 -4.11 -5.48
N THR A 36 11.59 -3.72 -4.27
CA THR A 36 10.77 -4.54 -3.36
C THR A 36 9.78 -3.68 -2.57
N ILE A 37 8.74 -4.31 -2.01
CA ILE A 37 7.76 -3.63 -1.15
C ILE A 37 8.38 -3.10 0.16
N TYR A 38 9.51 -3.65 0.61
CA TYR A 38 10.12 -3.27 1.89
C TYR A 38 10.67 -1.84 1.89
N HIS A 39 11.00 -1.31 0.71
CA HIS A 39 11.41 0.08 0.55
C HIS A 39 10.26 1.07 0.78
N GLN A 40 9.00 0.59 0.82
CA GLN A 40 7.84 1.41 1.18
C GLN A 40 7.69 1.59 2.70
N LYS A 41 8.51 0.91 3.51
CA LYS A 41 8.48 1.06 4.97
C LYS A 41 9.01 2.44 5.36
N GLY A 42 8.25 3.14 6.20
CA GLY A 42 8.61 4.45 6.70
C GLY A 42 7.69 5.55 6.17
N THR A 43 8.21 6.78 6.19
CA THR A 43 7.46 7.96 5.78
C THR A 43 7.32 8.03 4.27
N SER A 44 6.17 8.47 3.80
CA SER A 44 5.85 8.72 2.40
C SER A 44 5.05 10.00 2.27
N ALA A 45 5.11 10.63 1.11
CA ALA A 45 4.25 11.73 0.73
C ALA A 45 3.52 11.33 -0.56
N GLN A 46 2.23 11.63 -0.63
CA GLN A 46 1.44 11.41 -1.83
C GLN A 46 0.66 12.66 -2.19
N ILE A 47 0.43 12.84 -3.48
CA ILE A 47 -0.49 13.82 -4.04
C ILE A 47 -1.39 13.11 -5.04
N GLY A 48 -2.67 13.42 -5.00
CA GLY A 48 -3.62 12.73 -5.84
C GLY A 48 -5.01 13.28 -5.69
N GLY A 49 -5.95 12.49 -6.16
CA GLY A 49 -7.34 12.87 -6.16
C GLY A 49 -8.23 11.73 -6.56
N SER A 50 -9.53 11.91 -6.32
CA SER A 50 -10.54 10.93 -6.67
C SER A 50 -11.80 11.61 -7.18
N ILE A 51 -12.57 10.87 -7.97
CA ILE A 51 -13.91 11.24 -8.38
C ILE A 51 -14.85 10.15 -7.88
N ASP A 52 -15.97 10.53 -7.28
CA ASP A 52 -16.99 9.65 -6.72
C ASP A 52 -18.38 9.99 -7.27
N ILE A 53 -19.00 9.01 -7.92
CA ILE A 53 -20.37 9.07 -8.45
C ILE A 53 -21.18 7.81 -8.05
N GLY A 54 -20.90 7.23 -6.88
CA GLY A 54 -21.44 5.95 -6.40
C GLY A 54 -20.49 4.75 -6.58
N ALA A 55 -19.49 4.92 -7.44
CA ALA A 55 -18.24 4.18 -7.45
C ALA A 55 -17.11 5.20 -7.62
N SER A 56 -16.02 5.06 -6.87
CA SER A 56 -14.94 6.04 -6.87
C SER A 56 -13.73 5.54 -7.66
N LEU A 57 -13.12 6.43 -8.43
CA LEU A 57 -11.84 6.21 -9.12
C LEU A 57 -10.81 7.20 -8.57
N GLY A 58 -9.69 6.69 -8.05
CA GLY A 58 -8.61 7.46 -7.48
C GLY A 58 -7.30 7.30 -8.25
N LEU A 59 -6.51 8.37 -8.27
CA LEU A 59 -5.15 8.37 -8.80
C LEU A 59 -4.24 9.11 -7.82
N GLU A 60 -3.20 8.41 -7.36
CA GLU A 60 -2.20 8.95 -6.45
C GLU A 60 -0.82 8.87 -7.09
N TYR A 61 -0.04 9.92 -6.95
CA TYR A 61 1.39 9.92 -7.12
C TYR A 61 2.06 9.87 -5.75
N VAL A 62 2.94 8.90 -5.53
CA VAL A 62 3.59 8.67 -4.23
C VAL A 62 5.10 8.79 -4.35
N VAL A 63 5.73 9.40 -3.36
CA VAL A 63 7.18 9.50 -3.17
C VAL A 63 7.51 9.01 -1.77
N PHE A 64 8.50 8.14 -1.65
CA PHE A 64 8.91 7.57 -0.37
C PHE A 64 10.44 7.41 -0.31
N PRO A 65 11.11 8.04 0.65
CA PRO A 65 12.52 7.79 0.93
C PRO A 65 12.71 6.45 1.64
N ASP A 66 13.67 5.66 1.18
CA ASP A 66 14.13 4.50 1.91
C ASP A 66 15.25 4.88 2.89
N THR A 67 14.92 4.87 4.18
CA THR A 67 15.86 5.14 5.26
C THR A 67 17.03 4.14 5.37
N THR A 68 16.93 2.99 4.70
CA THR A 68 17.95 1.93 4.71
C THR A 68 19.01 2.18 3.65
N THR A 69 18.61 2.52 2.42
CA THR A 69 19.54 2.72 1.29
C THR A 69 19.81 4.20 0.97
N ASN A 70 19.08 5.13 1.60
CA ASN A 70 19.06 6.56 1.26
C ASN A 70 18.59 6.88 -0.16
N ASP A 71 17.95 5.92 -0.84
CA ASP A 71 17.34 6.16 -2.14
C ASP A 71 15.94 6.77 -1.99
N VAL A 72 15.53 7.52 -3.00
CA VAL A 72 14.15 8.03 -3.10
C VAL A 72 13.44 7.28 -4.21
N TYR A 73 12.34 6.65 -3.84
CA TYR A 73 11.48 5.92 -4.76
C TYR A 73 10.19 6.67 -5.00
N GLN A 74 9.59 6.41 -6.15
CA GLN A 74 8.36 7.05 -6.59
C GLN A 74 7.48 6.08 -7.37
N GLY A 75 6.20 6.39 -7.44
CA GLY A 75 5.27 5.61 -8.23
C GLY A 75 3.89 6.21 -8.34
N THR A 76 3.03 5.46 -9.00
CA THR A 76 1.64 5.82 -9.20
C THR A 76 0.76 4.69 -8.72
N THR A 77 -0.32 5.05 -8.03
CA THR A 77 -1.36 4.13 -7.59
C THR A 77 -2.66 4.53 -8.25
N ILE A 78 -3.33 3.57 -8.87
CA ILE A 78 -4.72 3.71 -9.30
C ILE A 78 -5.59 2.88 -8.37
N SER A 79 -6.70 3.44 -7.90
CA SER A 79 -7.62 2.79 -6.99
C SER A 79 -9.05 2.88 -7.49
N THR A 80 -9.81 1.82 -7.24
CA THR A 80 -11.26 1.82 -7.38
C THR A 80 -11.84 1.54 -6.01
N SER A 81 -12.78 2.36 -5.57
CA SER A 81 -13.30 2.34 -4.21
C SER A 81 -14.82 2.29 -4.22
N PHE A 82 -15.37 1.69 -3.18
CA PHE A 82 -16.75 1.88 -2.78
C PHE A 82 -16.76 2.45 -1.37
N GLY A 83 -17.53 3.51 -1.16
CA GLY A 83 -17.53 4.20 0.13
C GLY A 83 -18.48 5.37 0.12
N VAL A 84 -18.54 6.05 1.26
CA VAL A 84 -19.27 7.31 1.39
C VAL A 84 -18.23 8.42 1.28
N SER A 85 -18.19 9.08 0.12
CA SER A 85 -17.51 10.36 -0.03
C SER A 85 -18.52 11.49 0.10
N CYS A 86 -18.14 12.52 0.85
CA CYS A 86 -18.90 13.76 0.98
C CYS A 86 -18.63 14.74 -0.18
N ILE A 87 -17.60 14.48 -1.00
CA ILE A 87 -17.19 15.36 -2.11
C ILE A 87 -17.11 14.52 -3.40
N PRO A 88 -17.87 14.87 -4.45
CA PRO A 88 -17.85 14.13 -5.72
C PRO A 88 -16.52 14.15 -6.48
N ALA A 89 -15.67 15.15 -6.23
CA ALA A 89 -14.34 15.24 -6.81
C ALA A 89 -13.38 15.91 -5.82
N GLU A 90 -12.25 15.28 -5.57
CA GLU A 90 -11.31 15.70 -4.54
C GLU A 90 -9.86 15.67 -5.05
N ILE A 91 -9.04 16.61 -4.56
CA ILE A 91 -7.58 16.62 -4.71
C ILE A 91 -6.97 16.78 -3.31
N HIS A 92 -5.93 15.99 -3.00
CA HIS A 92 -5.14 16.04 -1.75
C HIS A 92 -3.65 16.03 -1.97
N GLY A 93 -2.94 16.52 -0.95
CA GLY A 93 -1.70 15.88 -0.50
C GLY A 93 -1.90 15.15 0.84
N GLU A 94 -1.19 14.03 1.03
CA GLU A 94 -1.13 13.29 2.29
C GLU A 94 0.31 12.97 2.66
N ILE A 95 0.57 12.89 3.96
CA ILE A 95 1.81 12.34 4.51
C ILE A 95 1.45 11.07 5.27
N GLY A 96 2.12 9.98 4.93
CA GLY A 96 1.83 8.65 5.45
C GLY A 96 3.04 8.01 6.10
N TYR A 97 2.81 7.18 7.11
CA TYR A 97 3.81 6.26 7.63
C TYR A 97 3.35 4.83 7.45
N SER A 98 4.18 3.98 6.86
CA SER A 98 3.86 2.60 6.53
C SER A 98 4.76 1.61 7.27
N LEU A 99 4.14 0.57 7.84
CA LEU A 99 4.80 -0.64 8.29
C LEU A 99 4.61 -1.73 7.23
N VAL A 100 5.70 -2.42 6.89
CA VAL A 100 5.67 -3.50 5.90
C VAL A 100 6.10 -4.78 6.58
N TYR A 101 5.22 -5.78 6.52
CA TYR A 101 5.53 -7.15 6.89
C TYR A 101 5.39 -8.02 5.64
N GLY A 102 6.32 -8.93 5.43
CA GLY A 102 6.22 -9.86 4.31
C GLY A 102 6.61 -11.25 4.73
N PHE A 103 5.89 -12.23 4.23
CA PHE A 103 6.14 -13.66 4.37
C PHE A 103 5.96 -14.39 3.03
N ASN A 104 6.50 -15.61 2.90
CA ASN A 104 6.27 -16.46 1.74
C ASN A 104 5.33 -17.59 2.16
N ILE A 105 4.19 -17.72 1.48
CA ILE A 105 3.15 -18.68 1.88
C ILE A 105 3.65 -20.14 1.85
N TYR A 106 4.58 -20.48 0.96
CA TYR A 106 5.08 -21.86 0.86
C TYR A 106 6.04 -22.18 2.00
N ASP A 107 6.87 -21.23 2.40
CA ASP A 107 7.75 -21.38 3.56
C ASP A 107 6.93 -21.60 4.84
N GLU A 108 5.87 -20.80 5.03
CA GLU A 108 4.95 -20.93 6.17
C GLU A 108 4.17 -22.25 6.16
N MET A 109 3.68 -22.68 4.98
CA MET A 109 2.98 -23.97 4.85
C MET A 109 3.89 -25.16 5.16
N ASN A 110 5.15 -25.13 4.71
CA ASN A 110 6.12 -26.17 5.01
C ASN A 110 6.44 -26.23 6.51
N TYR A 111 6.58 -25.07 7.16
CA TYR A 111 6.79 -25.01 8.61
C TYR A 111 5.62 -25.64 9.38
N ILE A 112 4.38 -25.29 9.05
CA ILE A 112 3.19 -25.87 9.68
C ILE A 112 3.10 -27.38 9.40
N TYR A 113 3.37 -27.82 8.18
CA TYR A 113 3.37 -29.24 7.83
C TYR A 113 4.39 -30.01 8.66
N ASN A 114 5.63 -29.55 8.75
CA ASN A 114 6.67 -30.20 9.56
C ASN A 114 6.28 -30.23 11.04
N MET A 115 5.73 -29.13 11.57
CA MET A 115 5.26 -29.07 12.96
C MET A 115 4.14 -30.09 13.26
N ILE A 116 3.24 -30.35 12.30
CA ILE A 116 2.19 -31.37 12.46
C ILE A 116 2.75 -32.79 12.35
N MET A 117 3.72 -33.01 11.46
CA MET A 117 4.27 -34.34 11.17
C MET A 117 5.37 -34.78 12.16
N GLU A 118 5.98 -33.84 12.88
CA GLU A 118 6.96 -34.08 13.95
C GLU A 118 6.31 -34.24 15.35
N TRP A 119 4.97 -34.12 15.44
CA TRP A 119 4.18 -34.41 16.64
C TRP A 119 3.60 -35.83 16.60
#